data_AF-A0A150XIM4-F1
#
_entry.id   AF-A0A150XIM4-F1
#
_cell.length_a   1.000
_cell.length_b   1.000
_cell.length_c   1.000
_cell.angle_alpha   90.00
_cell.angle_beta   90.00
_cell.angle_gamma   90.00
#
_symmetry.space_group_name_H-M   'P 1'
#
loop_
_entity.id
_entity.type
_entity.pdbx_description
1 polymer ?
#
loop_
_entity_poly.entity_id
_entity_poly.type
_entity_poly.pdbx_seq_one_letter_code
_entity_poly.pdbx_strand_id
1 'polypeptide(L)' 'MKAQPHIDLGTGYVQVSKLPFDQVFKLREWLPQTSFVKLNLADQILEDCIQYSEYEYWFDFQYSGMNEFEFEI' A
#
# COMPACT_ATOMS: atom_id res chain seq x y z
N MET A 1 -7.04 9.34 0.13
CA MET A 1 -6.09 9.90 -0.86
C MET A 1 -5.08 8.81 -1.25
N LYS A 2 -4.78 8.66 -2.54
CA LYS A 2 -3.81 7.67 -3.05
C LYS A 2 -2.38 8.10 -2.66
N ALA A 3 -1.58 7.17 -2.14
CA ALA A 3 -0.18 7.40 -1.82
C ALA A 3 0.66 7.43 -3.10
N GLN A 4 1.72 8.23 -3.08
CA GLN A 4 2.74 8.24 -4.13
C GLN A 4 3.79 7.16 -3.82
N PRO A 5 4.39 6.53 -4.85
CA PRO A 5 5.45 5.56 -4.65
C PRO A 5 6.72 6.22 -4.13
N HIS A 6 7.46 5.49 -3.31
CA HIS A 6 8.90 5.69 -3.19
C HIS A 6 9.58 4.87 -4.28
N ILE A 7 10.54 5.46 -5.00
CA ILE A 7 11.26 4.80 -6.09
C ILE A 7 12.70 4.57 -5.65
N ASP A 8 13.15 3.31 -5.68
CA ASP A 8 14.55 2.94 -5.49
C ASP A 8 14.97 1.92 -6.55
N LEU A 9 16.12 2.13 -7.18
CA LEU A 9 16.66 1.28 -8.26
C LEU A 9 15.64 0.92 -9.36
N GLY A 10 14.69 1.82 -9.65
CA GLY A 10 13.63 1.63 -10.64
C GLY A 10 12.42 0.82 -10.17
N THR A 11 12.39 0.39 -8.90
CA THR A 11 11.26 -0.31 -8.29
C THR A 11 10.48 0.63 -7.37
N GLY A 12 9.16 0.70 -7.58
CA GLY A 12 8.27 1.48 -6.73
C GLY A 12 7.75 0.67 -5.55
N TYR A 13 7.74 1.26 -4.37
CA TYR A 13 7.18 0.66 -3.16
C TYR A 13 6.47 1.70 -2.28
N VAL A 14 5.64 1.20 -1.36
CA VAL A 14 5.09 2.00 -0.25
C VAL A 14 5.31 1.27 1.05
N GLN A 15 5.62 2.02 2.11
CA GLN A 15 5.65 1.49 3.46
C GLN A 15 4.23 1.56 4.03
N VAL A 16 3.66 0.40 4.38
CA VAL A 16 2.24 0.31 4.76
C VAL A 16 1.97 1.11 6.03
N SER A 17 2.83 1.04 7.03
CA SER A 17 2.72 1.83 8.28
C SER A 17 2.74 3.36 8.09
N LYS A 18 3.10 3.86 6.90
CA LYS A 18 3.08 5.31 6.58
C LYS A 18 1.81 5.76 5.87
N LEU A 19 0.91 4.83 5.53
CA LEU A 19 -0.37 5.14 4.91
C LEU A 19 -1.38 5.69 5.94
N PRO A 20 -2.47 6.35 5.49
CA PRO A 20 -3.60 6.68 6.35
C PRO A 20 -4.15 5.46 7.09
N PHE A 21 -4.56 5.63 8.35
CA PHE A 21 -4.92 4.54 9.26
C PHE A 21 -5.93 3.53 8.66
N ASP A 22 -6.95 4.03 7.99
CA ASP A 22 -7.98 3.22 7.35
C ASP A 22 -7.44 2.39 6.18
N GLN A 23 -6.50 2.94 5.41
CA GLN A 23 -5.78 2.19 4.37
C GLN A 23 -4.88 1.14 4.98
N VAL A 24 -4.14 1.45 6.06
CA VAL A 24 -3.30 0.47 6.77
C VAL A 24 -4.12 -0.74 7.18
N PHE A 25 -5.27 -0.50 7.80
CA PHE A 25 -6.14 -1.56 8.30
C PHE A 25 -6.66 -2.43 7.14
N LYS A 26 -7.33 -1.82 6.16
CA LYS A 26 -7.95 -2.54 5.03
C LYS A 26 -6.93 -3.28 4.16
N LEU A 27 -5.75 -2.69 3.94
CA LEU A 27 -4.70 -3.29 3.12
C LEU A 27 -4.06 -4.50 3.82
N ARG A 28 -3.89 -4.46 5.15
CA ARG A 28 -3.39 -5.60 5.94
C ARG A 28 -4.37 -6.75 6.03
N GLU A 29 -5.67 -6.48 5.95
CA GLU A 29 -6.70 -7.53 5.84
C GLU A 29 -6.74 -8.14 4.43
N TRP A 30 -6.48 -7.33 3.40
CA TRP A 30 -6.56 -7.78 2.01
C TRP A 30 -5.33 -8.57 1.54
N LEU A 31 -4.12 -8.15 1.96
CA LEU A 31 -2.87 -8.77 1.51
C LEU A 31 -2.47 -9.97 2.37
N PRO A 32 -1.93 -11.04 1.75
CA PRO A 32 -1.27 -12.09 2.51
C PRO A 32 0.01 -11.55 3.18
N GLN A 33 0.40 -12.14 4.30
CA GLN A 33 1.64 -11.76 5.02
C GLN A 33 2.90 -11.86 4.14
N THR A 34 2.88 -12.70 3.10
CA THR A 34 3.98 -12.87 2.15
C THR A 34 4.19 -11.69 1.22
N SER A 35 3.22 -10.79 1.06
CA SER A 35 3.38 -9.57 0.25
C SER A 35 4.24 -8.51 0.95
N PHE A 36 4.37 -8.58 2.27
CA PHE A 36 5.14 -7.61 3.05
C PHE A 36 6.63 -7.95 3.00
N VAL A 37 7.42 -7.04 2.46
CA VAL A 37 8.86 -7.16 2.31
C VAL A 37 9.60 -6.17 3.19
N LYS A 38 10.82 -6.57 3.54
CA LYS A 38 11.80 -5.73 4.22
C LYS A 38 12.77 -5.19 3.18
N LEU A 39 12.90 -3.87 3.10
CA LEU A 39 13.83 -3.20 2.20
C LEU A 39 15.04 -2.71 2.98
N ASN A 40 16.23 -3.08 2.51
CA ASN A 40 17.50 -2.64 3.05
C ASN A 40 18.00 -1.51 2.16
N LEU A 41 17.74 -0.27 2.55
CA LEU A 41 18.26 0.91 1.88
C LEU A 41 19.64 1.26 2.46
N ALA A 42 20.41 2.09 1.76
CA ALA A 42 21.77 2.46 2.17
C ALA A 42 21.84 3.00 3.62
N ASP A 43 20.80 3.74 4.05
CA ASP A 43 20.82 4.51 5.29
C ASP A 43 19.84 3.97 6.33
N GLN A 44 18.91 3.09 5.92
CA GLN A 44 17.84 2.63 6.77
C GLN A 44 17.25 1.30 6.32
N ILE A 45 16.62 0.64 7.29
CA ILE A 45 15.86 -0.57 7.06
C ILE A 45 14.39 -0.22 7.13
N LEU A 46 13.69 -0.40 6.02
CA LEU A 46 12.23 -0.29 5.99
C LEU A 46 11.62 -1.68 6.14
N GLU A 47 10.72 -1.81 7.09
CA GLU A 47 9.89 -3.00 7.24
C GLU A 47 8.54 -2.75 6.57
N ASP A 48 7.69 -3.77 6.53
CA ASP A 48 6.28 -3.65 6.12
C ASP A 48 6.02 -2.92 4.80
N CYS A 49 6.91 -3.08 3.82
CA CYS A 49 6.79 -2.50 2.50
C CYS A 49 6.06 -3.46 1.55
N ILE A 50 5.38 -2.91 0.55
CA ILE A 50 4.80 -3.68 -0.56
C ILE A 50 5.17 -3.04 -1.89
N GLN A 51 5.07 -3.78 -2.99
CA GLN A 51 5.28 -3.19 -4.31
C GLN A 51 4.18 -2.15 -4.60
N TYR A 52 4.55 -1.05 -5.24
CA TYR A 52 3.57 0.00 -5.55
C TYR A 52 2.48 -0.49 -6.49
N SER A 53 2.79 -1.41 -7.40
CA SER A 53 1.80 -2.03 -8.29
C SER A 53 0.71 -2.79 -7.53
N GLU A 54 1.06 -3.49 -6.46
CA GLU A 54 0.09 -4.18 -5.57
C GLU A 54 -0.79 -3.15 -4.84
N TYR A 55 -0.17 -2.09 -4.31
CA TYR A 55 -0.90 -0.98 -3.67
C TYR A 55 -1.84 -0.28 -4.65
N GLU A 56 -1.36 0.04 -5.84
CA GLU A 56 -2.10 0.74 -6.88
C GLU A 56 -3.33 -0.07 -7.31
N TYR A 57 -3.13 -1.36 -7.58
CA TYR A 57 -4.24 -2.24 -7.93
C TYR A 57 -5.29 -2.30 -6.82
N TRP A 58 -4.87 -2.50 -5.57
CA TRP A 58 -5.79 -2.49 -4.43
C TRP A 58 -6.52 -1.15 -4.28
N PHE A 59 -5.79 -0.04 -4.41
CA PHE A 59 -6.36 1.29 -4.20
C PHE A 59 -7.44 1.59 -5.23
N ASP A 60 -7.17 1.29 -6.50
CA ASP A 60 -8.05 1.64 -7.60
C ASP A 60 -9.27 0.70 -7.67
N PHE A 61 -9.09 -0.60 -7.43
CA PHE A 61 -10.14 -1.60 -7.64
C PHE A 61 -10.84 -2.12 -6.38
N GLN A 62 -10.29 -1.91 -5.19
CA GLN A 62 -10.89 -2.38 -3.93
C GLN A 62 -11.23 -1.20 -3.03
N TYR A 63 -10.26 -0.35 -2.74
CA TYR A 63 -10.47 0.74 -1.77
C TYR A 63 -11.29 1.90 -2.34
N SER A 64 -10.99 2.36 -3.55
CA SER A 64 -11.73 3.47 -4.20
C SER A 64 -13.10 3.01 -4.69
N GLY A 65 -13.20 1.80 -5.22
CA GLY A 65 -14.49 1.21 -5.63
C GLY A 65 -15.46 1.06 -4.46
N MET A 66 -15.00 0.69 -3.26
CA MET A 66 -15.87 0.62 -2.07
C MET A 66 -16.39 2.01 -1.61
N ASN A 67 -15.62 3.07 -1.82
CA ASN A 67 -16.08 4.43 -1.49
C ASN A 67 -17.19 4.92 -2.44
N GLU A 68 -17.28 4.42 -3.67
CA GLU A 68 -18.36 4.81 -4.59
C GLU A 68 -19.71 4.18 -4.20
N PHE A 69 -19.72 2.95 -3.65
CA PHE A 69 -20.95 2.27 -3.23
C PHE A 69 -21.51 2.72 -1.86
N GLU A 70 -20.73 3.39 -1.01
CA GLU A 70 -21.22 3.92 0.28
C GLU A 70 -22.09 5.20 0.11
N PHE A 71 -22.11 5.84 -1.06
CA PHE A 71 -22.94 7.03 -1.33
C PHE A 71 -24.29 6.73 -2.01
N GLU A 72 -24.65 5.46 -2.22
CA GLU A 72 -25.93 5.05 -2.86
C GLU A 72 -27.02 4.59 -1.85
N ILE A 73 -26.93 4.94 -0.56
CA ILE A 73 -27.98 4.62 0.44
C ILE A 73 -28.68 5.87 0.97
#